data_AF-A0A1S2PN11-F1
#
_entry.id   AF-A0A1S2PN11-F1
#
_cell.length_a   1.000
_cell.length_b   1.000
_cell.length_c   1.000
_cell.angle_alpha   90.00
_cell.angle_beta   90.00
_cell.angle_gamma   90.00
#
_symmetry.space_group_name_H-M   'P 1'
#
loop_
_entity.id
_entity.type
_entity.pdbx_description
1 polymer ?
#
loop_
_entity_poly.entity_id
_entity_poly.type
_entity_poly.pdbx_seq_one_letter_code
_entity_poly.pdbx_strand_id
1 'polypeptide(L)'
;MFFDVSPLDLLTLALLAVLLFGPDKLPEVVQKVAGFVRTVRAFADSARDEVRAELGPEFRELEEIRSALDPRAELSEVAAAVNGEPARRPGSRAASPQDAPAGTYDPDATRAP
;
A
#
# COMPACT_ATOMS: atom_id res chain seq x y z
N MET A 1 4.39 9.58 15.32
CA MET A 1 5.03 9.26 16.62
C MET A 1 5.63 7.86 16.67
N PHE A 2 5.43 6.98 15.66
CA PHE A 2 6.00 5.61 15.67
C PHE A 2 7.37 5.51 14.95
N PHE A 3 7.75 6.53 14.20
CA PHE A 3 9.04 6.61 13.50
C PHE A 3 10.16 7.19 14.37
N ASP A 4 9.85 7.63 15.60
CA ASP A 4 10.83 8.14 16.55
C ASP A 4 11.69 7.02 17.17
N VAL A 5 11.32 5.75 16.97
CA VAL A 5 12.15 4.61 17.32
C VAL A 5 13.30 4.55 16.33
N SER A 6 14.43 5.12 16.71
CA SER A 6 15.62 5.07 15.88
C SER A 6 16.20 3.65 15.83
N PRO A 7 16.89 3.26 14.75
CA PRO A 7 17.64 2.00 14.70
C PRO A 7 18.60 1.85 15.90
N LEU A 8 19.10 2.97 16.43
CA LEU A 8 19.93 3.01 17.64
C LEU A 8 19.15 2.55 18.89
N ASP A 9 17.89 2.96 19.04
CA ASP A 9 17.06 2.58 20.20
C ASP A 9 16.74 1.09 20.16
N LEU A 10 16.46 0.54 18.97
CA LEU A 10 16.31 -0.90 18.75
C LEU A 10 17.57 -1.68 19.14
N LEU A 11 18.74 -1.18 18.76
CA LEU A 11 20.01 -1.78 19.14
C LEU A 11 20.22 -1.75 20.67
N THR A 12 19.88 -0.62 21.29
CA THR A 12 20.00 -0.42 22.74
C THR A 12 19.05 -1.34 23.50
N LEU A 13 17.79 -1.46 23.05
CA LEU A 13 16.80 -2.36 23.62
C LEU A 13 17.21 -3.83 23.44
N ALA A 14 17.71 -4.21 22.27
CA ALA A 14 18.20 -5.55 22.02
C ALA A 14 19.36 -5.91 22.94
N LEU A 15 20.32 -5.00 23.12
CA LEU A 15 21.46 -5.19 24.02
C LEU A 15 21.00 -5.32 25.48
N LEU A 16 20.05 -4.48 25.89
CA LEU A 16 19.44 -4.54 27.23
C LEU A 16 18.70 -5.87 27.45
N ALA A 17 17.92 -6.32 26.47
CA ALA A 17 17.20 -7.59 26.53
C ALA A 17 18.17 -8.78 26.60
N VAL A 18 19.27 -8.76 25.82
CA VAL A 18 20.34 -9.74 25.88
C VAL A 18 21.02 -9.74 27.25
N LEU A 19 21.21 -8.58 27.87
CA LEU A 19 21.83 -8.51 29.20
C LEU A 19 20.91 -9.03 30.31
N LEU A 20 19.60 -8.75 30.24
CA LEU A 20 18.63 -9.20 31.25
C LEU A 20 18.33 -10.70 31.14
N PHE A 21 18.10 -11.19 29.92
CA PHE A 21 17.63 -12.55 29.68
C PHE A 21 18.72 -13.50 29.19
N GLY A 22 19.80 -12.97 28.61
CA GLY A 22 20.86 -13.74 27.95
C GLY A 22 20.64 -13.86 26.44
N PRO A 23 21.73 -13.91 25.63
CA PRO A 23 21.65 -14.01 24.17
C PRO A 23 21.05 -15.33 23.70
N ASP A 24 21.16 -16.38 24.50
CA ASP A 24 20.61 -17.71 24.18
C ASP A 24 19.11 -17.83 24.45
N LYS A 25 18.58 -17.05 25.42
CA LYS A 25 17.17 -17.15 25.83
C LYS A 25 16.23 -16.37 24.93
N LEU A 26 16.67 -15.24 24.37
CA LEU A 26 15.90 -14.48 23.40
C LEU A 26 15.44 -15.31 22.19
N PRO A 27 16.32 -15.98 21.43
CA PRO A 27 15.90 -16.78 20.27
C PRO A 27 15.04 -17.97 20.68
N GLU A 28 15.32 -18.58 21.84
CA GLU A 28 14.52 -19.68 22.39
C GLU A 28 13.06 -19.25 22.63
N VAL A 29 12.84 -18.06 23.21
CA VAL A 29 11.50 -17.50 23.46
C VAL A 29 10.80 -17.12 22.16
N VAL A 30 11.49 -16.47 21.22
CA VAL A 30 10.91 -16.11 19.92
C VAL A 30 10.43 -17.35 19.17
N GLN A 31 11.22 -18.42 19.18
CA GLN A 31 10.84 -19.69 18.54
C GLN A 31 9.59 -20.31 19.18
N LYS A 32 9.49 -20.29 20.52
CA LYS A 32 8.30 -20.78 21.25
C LYS A 32 7.05 -19.98 20.90
N VAL A 33 7.15 -18.65 20.87
CA VAL A 33 6.02 -17.76 20.52
C VAL A 33 5.64 -17.95 19.05
N ALA A 34 6.61 -17.99 18.14
CA ALA A 34 6.35 -18.22 16.72
C ALA A 34 5.65 -19.57 16.48
N GLY A 35 6.09 -20.63 17.17
CA GLY A 35 5.43 -21.93 17.15
C GLY A 35 3.99 -21.85 17.68
N PHE A 36 3.79 -21.22 18.83
CA PHE A 36 2.47 -21.04 19.42
C PHE A 36 1.51 -20.27 18.49
N VAL A 37 1.96 -19.16 17.92
CA VAL A 37 1.18 -18.37 16.95
C VAL A 37 0.79 -19.23 15.74
N ARG A 38 1.69 -20.08 15.26
CA ARG A 38 1.42 -20.98 14.14
C ARG A 38 0.35 -22.01 14.48
N THR A 39 0.41 -22.57 15.68
CA THR A 39 -0.61 -23.50 16.20
C THR A 39 -1.96 -22.82 16.38
N VAL A 40 -1.99 -21.63 16.99
CA VAL A 40 -3.23 -20.86 17.16
C VAL A 40 -3.84 -20.50 15.80
N ARG A 41 -3.01 -20.10 14.83
CA ARG A 41 -3.48 -19.81 13.47
C ARG A 41 -4.06 -21.05 12.80
N ALA A 42 -3.37 -22.19 12.87
CA ALA A 42 -3.87 -23.44 12.31
C ALA A 42 -5.22 -23.85 12.94
N PHE A 43 -5.35 -23.71 14.26
CA PHE A 43 -6.61 -23.98 14.96
C PHE A 43 -7.73 -23.02 14.54
N ALA A 44 -7.41 -21.73 14.39
CA ALA A 44 -8.35 -20.73 13.91
C ALA A 44 -8.79 -21.00 12.45
N ASP A 45 -7.88 -21.44 11.60
CA ASP A 45 -8.17 -21.82 10.21
C ASP A 45 -9.09 -23.07 10.17
N SER A 46 -8.78 -24.11 10.96
CA SER A 46 -9.64 -25.31 11.05
C SER A 46 -11.04 -25.01 11.61
N ALA A 47 -11.14 -24.19 12.66
CA ALA A 47 -12.43 -23.77 13.20
C ALA A 47 -13.23 -22.94 12.19
N ARG A 48 -12.56 -22.05 11.42
CA ARG A 48 -13.21 -21.33 10.32
C ARG A 48 -13.73 -22.27 9.25
N ASP A 49 -12.96 -23.29 8.88
CA ASP A 49 -13.34 -24.28 7.88
C ASP A 49 -14.55 -25.11 8.33
N GLU A 50 -14.59 -25.52 9.61
CA GLU A 50 -15.69 -26.29 10.20
C GLU A 50 -16.99 -25.45 10.28
N VAL A 51 -16.90 -24.21 10.74
CA VAL A 51 -18.05 -23.29 10.76
C VAL A 51 -18.50 -22.94 9.33
N ARG A 52 -17.57 -22.81 8.36
CA ARG A 52 -17.89 -22.60 6.94
C ARG A 52 -18.55 -23.83 6.31
N ALA A 53 -18.18 -25.04 6.75
CA ALA A 53 -18.78 -26.28 6.29
C ALA A 53 -20.20 -26.49 6.85
N GLU A 54 -20.46 -26.04 8.08
CA GLU A 54 -21.77 -26.22 8.75
C GLU A 54 -22.77 -25.09 8.52
N LEU A 55 -22.33 -23.83 8.31
CA LEU A 55 -23.24 -22.67 8.18
C LEU A 55 -23.58 -22.24 6.74
N GLY A 56 -23.07 -22.92 5.71
CA GLY A 56 -23.40 -22.58 4.33
C GLY A 56 -23.03 -21.11 3.97
N PRO A 57 -23.70 -20.49 2.97
CA PRO A 57 -23.23 -19.27 2.26
C PRO A 57 -23.04 -17.98 3.10
N GLU A 58 -23.35 -17.97 4.39
CA GLU A 58 -23.31 -16.76 5.25
C GLU A 58 -21.88 -16.27 5.57
N PHE A 59 -20.84 -17.07 5.30
CA PHE A 59 -19.44 -16.62 5.41
C PHE A 59 -19.03 -15.56 4.38
N ARG A 60 -19.74 -15.44 3.25
CA ARG A 60 -19.42 -14.41 2.24
C ARG A 60 -19.64 -13.00 2.78
N GLU A 61 -20.64 -12.84 3.66
CA GLU A 61 -21.01 -11.56 4.25
C GLU A 61 -19.95 -11.04 5.23
N LEU A 62 -19.28 -11.94 5.98
CA LEU A 62 -18.18 -11.58 6.88
C LEU A 62 -16.89 -11.20 6.15
N GLU A 63 -16.63 -11.82 5.00
CA GLU A 63 -15.49 -11.48 4.12
C GLU A 63 -15.71 -10.11 3.45
N GLU A 64 -16.97 -9.76 3.17
CA GLU A 64 -17.40 -8.43 2.69
C GLU A 64 -17.22 -7.35 3.78
N ILE A 65 -17.61 -7.62 5.03
CA ILE A 65 -17.38 -6.69 6.15
C ILE A 65 -15.88 -6.51 6.42
N ARG A 66 -15.10 -7.59 6.36
CA ARG A 66 -13.63 -7.51 6.55
C ARG A 66 -12.94 -6.76 5.41
N SER A 67 -13.43 -6.91 4.17
CA SER A 67 -12.96 -6.14 3.00
C SER A 67 -13.36 -4.67 3.08
N ALA A 68 -14.53 -4.36 3.64
CA ALA A 68 -14.96 -2.98 3.88
C ALA A 68 -14.12 -2.28 4.97
N LEU A 69 -13.49 -3.04 5.86
CA LEU A 69 -12.53 -2.54 6.86
C LEU A 69 -11.06 -2.65 6.41
N ASP A 70 -10.77 -2.97 5.15
CA ASP A 70 -9.40 -3.23 4.70
C ASP A 70 -8.56 -1.93 4.72
N PRO A 71 -7.59 -1.79 5.64
CA PRO A 71 -6.80 -0.58 5.80
C PRO A 71 -5.87 -0.32 4.59
N ARG A 72 -5.78 -1.26 3.64
CA ARG A 72 -5.01 -1.12 2.40
C ARG A 72 -5.48 0.05 1.52
N ALA A 73 -6.78 0.36 1.51
CA ALA A 73 -7.33 1.49 0.76
C ALA A 73 -6.89 2.83 1.35
N GLU A 74 -6.98 2.97 2.67
CA GLU A 74 -6.50 4.15 3.40
C GLU A 74 -4.97 4.29 3.27
N LEU A 75 -4.25 3.18 3.37
CA LEU A 75 -2.79 3.16 3.23
C LEU A 75 -2.33 3.48 1.80
N SER A 76 -3.10 3.13 0.77
CA SER A 76 -2.76 3.49 -0.62
C SER A 76 -3.00 4.96 -0.91
N GLU A 77 -4.02 5.57 -0.31
CA GLU A 77 -4.25 7.01 -0.35
C GLU A 77 -3.15 7.78 0.37
N VAL A 78 -2.80 7.37 1.60
CA VAL A 78 -1.69 7.97 2.36
C VAL A 78 -0.36 7.74 1.64
N ALA A 79 -0.12 6.56 1.06
CA ALA A 79 1.07 6.29 0.28
C ALA A 79 1.12 7.12 -1.01
N ALA A 80 -0.01 7.37 -1.68
CA ALA A 80 -0.07 8.25 -2.85
C ALA A 80 0.21 9.72 -2.48
N ALA A 81 -0.32 10.17 -1.35
CA ALA A 81 -0.05 11.51 -0.81
C ALA A 81 1.42 11.69 -0.39
N VAL A 82 2.03 10.65 0.20
CA VAL A 82 3.44 10.66 0.64
C VAL A 82 4.42 10.48 -0.53
N ASN A 83 4.07 9.66 -1.52
CA ASN A 83 4.91 9.43 -2.70
C ASN A 83 4.89 10.60 -3.68
N GLY A 84 4.09 11.64 -3.40
CA GLY A 84 4.21 12.95 -4.02
C GLY A 84 4.25 12.88 -5.54
N GLU A 85 3.36 12.10 -6.17
CA GLU A 85 3.25 12.14 -7.61
C GLU A 85 2.42 13.39 -7.99
N PRO A 86 3.03 14.41 -8.61
CA PRO A 86 2.24 15.52 -9.12
C PRO A 86 1.35 14.88 -10.18
N ALA A 87 0.03 15.03 -10.01
CA ALA A 87 -0.95 14.70 -11.03
C ALA A 87 -0.33 15.03 -12.38
N ARG A 88 0.00 13.99 -13.14
CA ARG A 88 0.62 14.10 -14.45
C ARG A 88 -0.35 14.95 -15.24
N ARG A 89 -0.11 16.27 -15.28
CA ARG A 89 -0.74 17.12 -16.29
C ARG A 89 -0.49 16.35 -17.57
N PRO A 90 -1.49 16.13 -18.42
CA PRO A 90 -1.24 15.68 -19.77
C PRO A 90 -0.47 16.80 -20.47
N GLY A 91 0.81 16.91 -20.15
CA GLY A 91 1.78 17.70 -20.85
C GLY A 91 2.01 16.98 -22.16
N SER A 92 1.96 17.78 -23.22
CA SER A 92 2.59 17.44 -24.47
C SER A 92 2.02 16.21 -25.15
N ARG A 93 0.78 16.31 -25.62
CA ARG A 93 0.66 16.02 -27.06
C ARG A 93 1.38 17.15 -27.76
N ALA A 94 2.62 16.88 -28.16
CA ALA A 94 3.16 17.47 -29.36
C ALA A 94 2.15 17.21 -30.49
N ALA A 95 1.16 18.09 -30.60
CA ALA A 95 0.28 18.18 -31.74
C ALA A 95 0.93 19.22 -32.64
N SER A 96 1.53 18.68 -33.70
CA SER A 96 2.12 19.34 -34.85
C SER A 96 1.46 20.67 -35.21
N PRO A 97 2.22 21.68 -35.67
CA PRO A 97 1.65 22.85 -36.33
C PRO A 97 1.13 22.42 -37.71
N GLN A 98 -0.05 21.80 -37.77
CA GLN A 98 -0.65 21.35 -39.03
C GLN A 98 -2.16 21.53 -39.12
N ASP A 99 -2.74 22.39 -38.27
CA ASP A 99 -4.15 22.82 -38.37
C ASP A 99 -4.27 24.36 -38.22
N ALA A 100 -3.37 25.09 -38.88
CA ALA A 100 -3.67 26.49 -39.18
C ALA A 100 -4.72 26.50 -40.30
N PRO A 101 -5.91 27.12 -40.13
CA PRO A 101 -6.79 27.33 -41.27
C PRO A 101 -6.01 28.15 -42.27
N ALA A 102 -5.87 27.61 -43.49
CA ALA A 102 -5.27 28.31 -44.61
C ALA A 102 -6.05 29.61 -44.82
N GLY A 103 -5.52 30.71 -44.27
CA GLY A 103 -5.99 32.04 -44.56
C GLY A 103 -5.84 32.23 -46.05
N THR A 104 -6.96 32.52 -46.71
CA THR A 104 -7.05 32.96 -48.09
C THR A 104 -5.99 34.05 -48.33
N TYR A 105 -4.89 33.65 -48.98
CA TYR A 105 -3.93 34.59 -49.53
C TYR A 105 -4.58 35.17 -50.78
N ASP A 106 -4.99 36.44 -50.70
CA ASP A 106 -5.47 37.25 -51.82
C ASP A 106 -4.25 37.96 -52.46
N PRO A 107 -3.75 37.49 -53.62
CA PRO A 107 -2.62 38.12 -54.28
C PRO A 107 -2.98 39.44 -54.99
N ASP A 108 -4.24 39.87 -55.01
CA ASP A 108 -4.69 41.01 -55.82
C ASP A 108 -4.59 42.38 -55.11
N ALA A 109 -4.01 42.42 -53.91
CA ALA A 109 -3.69 43.69 -53.22
C ALA A 109 -2.48 44.44 -53.83
N THR A 110 -1.99 44.03 -55.01
CA THR A 110 -0.90 44.72 -55.74
C THR A 110 -1.40 45.26 -57.08
N ARG A 111 -2.33 46.21 -57.05
CA ARG A 111 -2.44 47.23 -58.12
C ARG A 111 -3.22 48.47 -57.64
N ALA A 112 -2.48 49.44 -57.10
CA ALA A 112 -2.85 50.87 -57.22
C ALA A 112 -2.74 51.28 -58.70
N PRO A 113 -3.35 52.37 -59.20
CA PRO A 113 -3.75 53.62 -58.53
C PRO A 113 -5.25 53.86 -58.33
#